data_AF-A0A4R2NPU4-F1
#
_entry.id   AF-A0A4R2NPU4-F1
#
_cell.length_a   1.000
_cell.length_b   1.000
_cell.length_c   1.000
_cell.angle_alpha   90.00
_cell.angle_beta   90.00
_cell.angle_gamma   90.00
#
_symmetry.space_group_name_H-M   'P 1'
#
loop_
_entity.id
_entity.type
_entity.pdbx_description
1 polymer ?
#
loop_
_entity_poly.entity_id
_entity_poly.type
_entity_poly.pdbx_seq_one_letter_code
_entity_poly.pdbx_strand_id
1 'polypeptide(L)'
;MKYFSLTFWLPLFILFSSNIEKDETFVIDHFQNHYNKKQVEKKYSINDISGEYELIKGYTLFLGDEREEIVASNLIVEKLSENDYGYYAAHKIKGRRPNEQDGILRNYKGKFHQLSFCEYDASKVVSKENFVSGITLHNQVIIKKTNDKLAMITYGGNFRTYLLYRKLNPETNFSIYLEDALDRSKLDYKKRVSNYKKARNYNKGKLSIEYIRLNDSWASKHLHKDGSNSFEKTHYYQSAYQDGKFKKQDAEFFKLLE
;
A
#
# COMPACT_ATOMS: atom_id res chain seq x y z
N MET A 1 -24.23 -61.04 -48.67
CA MET A 1 -23.61 -60.12 -47.69
C MET A 1 -24.73 -59.44 -46.91
N LYS A 2 -24.69 -59.60 -45.59
CA LYS A 2 -25.69 -59.11 -44.62
C LYS A 2 -25.37 -57.65 -44.27
N TYR A 3 -26.37 -56.78 -44.24
CA TYR A 3 -26.41 -55.70 -43.24
C TYR A 3 -27.84 -55.53 -42.73
N PHE A 4 -27.99 -55.84 -41.45
CA PHE A 4 -29.12 -55.53 -40.58
C PHE A 4 -29.28 -54.01 -40.48
N SER A 5 -30.50 -53.49 -40.64
CA SER A 5 -30.87 -52.18 -40.10
C SER A 5 -31.80 -52.40 -38.90
N LEU A 6 -31.41 -51.77 -37.79
CA LEU A 6 -32.09 -51.83 -36.50
C LEU A 6 -33.43 -51.09 -36.54
N THR A 7 -34.40 -51.73 -35.92
CA THR A 7 -35.65 -51.20 -35.39
C THR A 7 -35.44 -49.98 -34.48
N PHE A 8 -36.29 -48.96 -34.62
CA PHE A 8 -36.66 -48.08 -33.51
C PHE A 8 -38.20 -47.96 -33.45
N TRP A 9 -38.73 -48.13 -32.24
CA TRP A 9 -40.14 -48.22 -31.90
C TRP A 9 -40.45 -47.11 -30.86
N LEU A 10 -41.50 -46.32 -31.15
CA LEU A 10 -42.34 -45.47 -30.25
C LEU A 10 -41.70 -44.33 -29.42
N PRO A 11 -42.49 -43.37 -28.88
CA PRO A 11 -43.71 -42.73 -29.42
C PRO A 11 -43.80 -41.20 -29.23
N LEU A 12 -44.82 -40.65 -29.89
CA LEU A 12 -45.58 -39.45 -29.58
C LEU A 12 -45.77 -39.21 -28.07
N PHE A 13 -45.40 -38.04 -27.56
CA PHE A 13 -46.03 -37.47 -26.36
C PHE A 13 -46.56 -36.07 -26.66
N ILE A 14 -47.84 -35.96 -26.32
CA ILE A 14 -48.73 -34.83 -26.49
C ILE A 14 -48.51 -33.85 -25.34
N LEU A 15 -48.67 -32.57 -25.68
CA LEU A 15 -48.79 -31.41 -24.82
C LEU A 15 -49.73 -31.61 -23.62
N PHE A 16 -49.23 -31.37 -22.42
CA PHE A 16 -50.00 -30.82 -21.30
C PHE A 16 -49.08 -29.91 -20.47
N SER A 17 -49.33 -28.60 -20.53
CA SER A 17 -49.62 -27.83 -19.31
C SER A 17 -49.98 -26.40 -19.70
N SER A 18 -51.24 -26.10 -19.45
CA SER A 18 -51.85 -24.79 -19.37
C SER A 18 -51.31 -23.98 -18.19
N ASN A 19 -51.14 -22.68 -18.42
CA ASN A 19 -51.38 -21.54 -17.53
C ASN A 19 -51.37 -21.80 -16.02
N ILE A 20 -50.40 -21.20 -15.32
CA ILE A 20 -50.64 -20.26 -14.22
C ILE A 20 -49.55 -19.18 -14.32
N GLU A 21 -49.89 -18.06 -14.93
CA GLU A 21 -49.40 -16.76 -14.48
C GLU A 21 -50.01 -16.50 -13.11
N LYS A 22 -49.19 -16.45 -12.06
CA LYS A 22 -49.30 -15.57 -10.89
C LYS A 22 -48.26 -15.94 -9.83
N ASP A 23 -47.66 -14.90 -9.27
CA ASP A 23 -47.02 -14.87 -7.95
C ASP A 23 -45.62 -15.49 -7.76
N GLU A 24 -44.63 -15.05 -8.54
CA GLU A 24 -43.22 -15.09 -8.09
C GLU A 24 -42.48 -13.74 -8.17
N THR A 25 -43.21 -12.63 -8.37
CA THR A 25 -42.66 -11.27 -8.30
C THR A 25 -42.69 -10.65 -6.89
N PHE A 26 -42.90 -11.44 -5.83
CA PHE A 26 -43.15 -10.90 -4.49
C PHE A 26 -42.41 -11.59 -3.34
N VAL A 27 -41.16 -12.05 -3.53
CA VAL A 27 -40.29 -12.45 -2.39
C VAL A 27 -38.82 -12.00 -2.51
N ILE A 28 -38.34 -11.47 -3.65
CA ILE A 28 -36.93 -11.04 -3.78
C ILE A 28 -36.72 -9.54 -3.48
N ASP A 29 -37.77 -8.77 -3.23
CA ASP A 29 -37.65 -7.32 -3.00
C ASP A 29 -37.60 -6.89 -1.52
N HIS A 30 -37.74 -7.84 -0.58
CA HIS A 30 -37.76 -7.54 0.86
C HIS A 30 -36.46 -7.86 1.62
N PHE A 31 -35.51 -8.57 1.00
CA PHE A 31 -34.19 -8.82 1.60
C PHE A 31 -33.03 -8.00 1.01
N GLN A 32 -33.23 -7.32 -0.12
CA GLN A 32 -32.22 -6.46 -0.74
C GLN A 32 -32.30 -4.98 -0.30
N ASN A 33 -33.40 -4.55 0.31
CA ASN A 33 -33.63 -3.15 0.70
C ASN A 33 -33.39 -2.80 2.18
N HIS A 34 -32.85 -3.72 3.00
CA HIS A 34 -32.43 -3.40 4.38
C HIS A 34 -30.91 -3.43 4.63
N TYR A 35 -30.11 -3.87 3.65
CA TYR A 35 -28.64 -3.78 3.69
C TYR A 35 -28.05 -2.69 2.77
N ASN A 36 -28.88 -1.92 2.08
CA ASN A 36 -28.49 -0.63 1.47
C ASN A 36 -28.56 0.51 2.48
N LYS A 37 -28.01 0.27 3.68
CA LYS A 37 -27.61 1.36 4.56
C LYS A 37 -26.41 2.01 3.89
N LYS A 38 -26.68 3.05 3.08
CA LYS A 38 -25.73 4.01 2.53
C LYS A 38 -24.36 3.86 3.22
N GLN A 39 -23.49 3.02 2.67
CA GLN A 39 -22.08 3.31 2.77
C GLN A 39 -21.93 4.52 1.86
N VAL A 40 -22.23 5.68 2.42
CA VAL A 40 -21.52 6.89 2.05
C VAL A 40 -20.08 6.45 2.17
N GLU A 41 -19.44 6.13 1.03
CA GLU A 41 -17.99 6.10 0.97
C GLU A 41 -17.59 7.42 1.58
N LYS A 42 -17.16 7.40 2.85
CA LYS A 42 -16.62 8.57 3.50
C LYS A 42 -15.51 8.98 2.56
N LYS A 43 -15.74 10.09 1.85
CA LYS A 43 -14.71 10.76 1.09
C LYS A 43 -13.72 11.20 2.16
N TYR A 44 -12.78 10.33 2.50
CA TYR A 44 -11.71 10.65 3.42
C TYR A 44 -10.96 11.77 2.72
N SER A 45 -11.22 13.03 3.11
CA SER A 45 -10.27 14.08 2.79
C SER A 45 -9.03 13.69 3.58
N ILE A 46 -8.08 13.06 2.89
CA ILE A 46 -6.77 12.81 3.44
C ILE A 46 -6.25 14.20 3.78
N ASN A 47 -6.08 14.48 5.07
CA ASN A 47 -5.40 15.70 5.48
C ASN A 47 -4.02 15.66 4.82
N ASP A 48 -3.74 16.64 3.95
CA ASP A 48 -2.48 16.74 3.23
C ASP A 48 -1.32 16.69 4.23
N ILE A 49 -0.43 15.69 4.09
CA ILE A 49 0.69 15.46 5.00
C ILE A 49 1.97 16.20 4.56
N SER A 50 1.93 16.99 3.48
CA SER A 50 3.09 17.73 3.00
C SER A 50 3.56 18.82 3.99
N GLY A 51 4.87 19.03 3.98
CA GLY A 51 5.54 19.99 4.82
C GLY A 51 6.90 19.51 5.32
N GLU A 52 7.51 20.38 6.10
CA GLU A 52 8.75 20.12 6.80
C GLU A 52 8.46 19.90 8.28
N TYR A 53 9.14 18.94 8.88
CA TYR A 53 8.80 18.42 10.19
C TYR A 53 10.06 18.20 11.03
N GLU A 54 9.99 18.57 12.31
CA GLU A 54 11.00 18.30 13.32
C GLU A 54 10.47 17.34 14.38
N LEU A 55 11.37 16.54 14.96
CA LEU A 55 11.00 15.54 15.94
C LEU A 55 10.61 16.17 17.28
N ILE A 56 9.41 15.81 17.77
CA ILE A 56 9.02 16.02 19.17
C ILE A 56 9.52 14.85 20.02
N LYS A 57 9.22 13.61 19.57
CA LYS A 57 9.55 12.38 20.28
C LYS A 57 9.70 11.23 19.31
N GLY A 58 10.76 10.44 19.46
CA GLY A 58 10.97 9.28 18.61
C GLY A 58 11.64 8.12 19.34
N TYR A 59 11.29 6.89 18.96
CA TYR A 59 12.00 5.70 19.41
C TYR A 59 11.74 4.52 18.49
N THR A 60 12.69 3.58 18.47
CA THR A 60 12.52 2.25 17.89
C THR A 60 12.42 1.23 19.01
N LEU A 61 11.45 0.32 18.90
CA LEU A 61 11.24 -0.77 19.84
C LEU A 61 11.41 -2.10 19.10
N PHE A 62 12.31 -2.94 19.58
CA PHE A 62 12.57 -4.28 19.05
C PHE A 62 11.81 -5.34 19.85
N LEU A 63 11.45 -6.44 19.19
CA LEU A 63 10.81 -7.57 19.87
C LEU A 63 11.79 -8.23 20.86
N GLY A 64 11.39 -8.28 22.14
CA GLY A 64 12.13 -8.96 23.19
C GLY A 64 13.27 -8.14 23.81
N ASP A 65 13.39 -6.85 23.50
CA ASP A 65 14.61 -6.07 23.75
C ASP A 65 14.35 -4.62 24.19
N GLU A 66 15.45 -3.86 24.30
CA GLU A 66 15.56 -2.46 24.67
C GLU A 66 14.99 -1.47 23.63
N ARG A 67 14.52 -0.33 24.16
CA ARG A 67 14.04 0.80 23.38
C ARG A 67 15.21 1.67 22.95
N GLU A 68 15.39 1.89 21.65
CA GLU A 68 16.35 2.85 21.13
C GLU A 68 15.72 4.23 20.97
N GLU A 69 16.27 5.23 21.66
CA GLU A 69 15.78 6.59 21.58
C GLU A 69 16.31 7.33 20.35
N ILE A 70 15.40 7.96 19.61
CA ILE A 70 15.73 8.86 18.51
C ILE A 70 15.72 10.27 19.09
N VAL A 71 16.91 10.87 19.20
CA VAL A 71 17.13 12.15 19.90
C VAL A 71 16.92 13.36 18.99
N ALA A 72 16.92 13.16 17.68
CA ALA A 72 16.64 14.21 16.69
C ALA A 72 16.21 13.59 15.37
N SER A 73 15.31 14.24 14.64
CA SER A 73 14.95 13.86 13.27
C SER A 73 14.33 15.02 12.52
N ASN A 74 14.64 15.08 11.24
CA ASN A 74 14.05 16.00 10.27
C ASN A 74 13.39 15.18 9.19
N LEU A 75 12.18 15.57 8.80
CA LEU A 75 11.39 14.92 7.75
C LEU A 75 10.84 15.98 6.80
N ILE A 76 11.03 15.79 5.51
CA ILE A 76 10.43 16.61 4.47
C ILE A 76 9.52 15.72 3.64
N VAL A 77 8.26 16.16 3.49
CA VAL A 77 7.23 15.45 2.74
C VAL A 77 6.71 16.34 1.62
N GLU A 78 6.81 15.85 0.39
CA GLU A 78 6.36 16.52 -0.82
C GLU A 78 5.13 15.82 -1.40
N LYS A 79 4.08 16.57 -1.76
CA LYS A 79 2.92 16.02 -2.46
C LYS A 79 3.29 15.72 -3.91
N LEU A 80 3.24 14.46 -4.33
CA LEU A 80 3.52 14.03 -5.72
C LEU A 80 2.24 13.87 -6.54
N SER A 81 1.12 13.54 -5.89
CA SER A 81 -0.23 13.57 -6.45
C SER A 81 -1.27 13.55 -5.33
N GLU A 82 -2.56 13.46 -5.67
CA GLU A 82 -3.63 13.36 -4.67
C GLU A 82 -3.46 12.21 -3.68
N ASN A 83 -2.85 11.10 -4.10
CA ASN A 83 -2.70 9.90 -3.25
C ASN A 83 -1.24 9.55 -2.95
N ASP A 84 -0.26 10.22 -3.54
CA ASP A 84 1.15 9.84 -3.41
C ASP A 84 1.97 11.01 -2.85
N TYR A 85 2.78 10.73 -1.84
CA TYR A 85 3.64 11.68 -1.13
C TYR A 85 5.08 11.17 -1.12
N GLY A 86 6.00 11.95 -1.66
CA GLY A 86 7.43 11.69 -1.56
C GLY A 86 7.95 12.16 -0.20
N TYR A 87 8.98 11.50 0.33
CA TYR A 87 9.65 11.98 1.53
C TYR A 87 11.14 11.67 1.52
N TYR A 88 11.87 12.50 2.26
CA TYR A 88 13.25 12.24 2.67
C TYR A 88 13.46 12.75 4.10
N ALA A 89 14.31 12.07 4.83
CA ALA A 89 14.46 12.27 6.26
C ALA A 89 15.85 11.88 6.74
N ALA A 90 16.24 12.48 7.86
CA ALA A 90 17.38 12.05 8.65
C ALA A 90 16.94 11.89 10.10
N HIS A 91 17.49 10.89 10.81
CA HIS A 91 17.26 10.73 12.23
C HIS A 91 18.52 10.26 12.98
N LYS A 92 18.66 10.70 14.22
CA LYS A 92 19.80 10.42 15.08
C LYS A 92 19.35 9.56 16.25
N ILE A 93 19.94 8.37 16.37
CA ILE A 93 19.88 7.57 17.59
C ILE A 93 21.04 7.98 18.50
N LYS A 94 20.81 8.02 19.81
CA LYS A 94 21.85 8.35 20.80
C LYS A 94 23.09 7.48 20.61
N GLY A 95 24.28 8.10 20.54
CA GLY A 95 25.55 7.40 20.38
C GLY A 95 25.86 6.86 18.98
N ARG A 96 24.98 7.02 17.98
CA ARG A 96 25.17 6.51 16.61
C ARG A 96 25.32 7.64 15.60
N ARG A 97 25.85 7.39 14.40
CA ARG A 97 25.77 8.38 13.30
C ARG A 97 24.32 8.59 12.86
N PRO A 98 23.94 9.75 12.30
CA PRO A 98 22.61 9.93 11.73
C PRO A 98 22.34 8.89 10.63
N ASN A 99 21.12 8.37 10.63
CA ASN A 99 20.59 7.50 9.58
C ASN A 99 19.78 8.34 8.59
N GLU A 100 19.81 7.92 7.33
CA GLU A 100 19.15 8.57 6.20
C GLU A 100 18.01 7.68 5.71
N GLN A 101 16.91 8.29 5.27
CA GLN A 101 15.80 7.54 4.72
C GLN A 101 15.02 8.36 3.69
N ASP A 102 14.75 7.77 2.54
CA ASP A 102 13.85 8.32 1.53
C ASP A 102 12.79 7.30 1.10
N GLY A 103 11.68 7.79 0.56
CA GLY A 103 10.60 6.93 0.13
C GLY A 103 9.46 7.66 -0.56
N ILE A 104 8.46 6.88 -0.97
CA ILE A 104 7.18 7.39 -1.46
C ILE A 104 6.08 6.64 -0.72
N LEU A 105 5.13 7.38 -0.17
CA LEU A 105 3.96 6.90 0.54
C LEU A 105 2.75 7.04 -0.37
N ARG A 106 2.04 5.94 -0.60
CA ARG A 106 0.75 5.91 -1.29
C ARG A 106 -0.36 5.73 -0.28
N ASN A 107 -1.35 6.62 -0.31
CA ASN A 107 -2.64 6.33 0.28
C ASN A 107 -3.45 5.45 -0.68
N TYR A 108 -3.65 4.18 -0.29
CA TYR A 108 -4.48 3.23 -1.02
C TYR A 108 -5.61 2.77 -0.12
N LYS A 109 -6.85 3.09 -0.50
CA LYS A 109 -8.07 2.73 0.25
C LYS A 109 -8.03 3.16 1.73
N GLY A 110 -7.55 4.38 1.99
CA GLY A 110 -7.50 4.97 3.33
C GLY A 110 -6.33 4.53 4.20
N LYS A 111 -5.37 3.77 3.67
CA LYS A 111 -4.17 3.32 4.38
C LYS A 111 -2.92 3.77 3.63
N PHE A 112 -1.91 4.24 4.37
CA PHE A 112 -0.63 4.61 3.77
C PHE A 112 0.28 3.39 3.62
N HIS A 113 0.93 3.30 2.46
CA HIS A 113 1.87 2.24 2.13
C HIS A 113 3.13 2.86 1.55
N GLN A 114 4.29 2.43 1.99
CA GLN A 114 5.53 2.67 1.26
C GLN A 114 5.47 1.94 -0.08
N LEU A 115 5.84 2.65 -1.14
CA LEU A 115 5.98 2.10 -2.47
C LEU A 115 7.36 1.49 -2.67
N SER A 116 7.38 0.37 -3.36
CA SER A 116 8.57 -0.20 -3.97
C SER A 116 8.37 -0.28 -5.49
N PHE A 117 9.42 -0.70 -6.20
CA PHE A 117 9.39 -0.87 -7.65
C PHE A 117 9.65 -2.33 -7.99
N CYS A 118 8.93 -2.86 -8.96
CA CYS A 118 9.26 -4.14 -9.55
C CYS A 118 10.55 -3.95 -10.38
N GLU A 119 11.61 -4.65 -9.98
CA GLU A 119 12.90 -4.63 -10.67
C GLU A 119 13.09 -5.89 -11.52
N TYR A 120 13.90 -5.72 -12.57
CA TYR A 120 14.27 -6.78 -13.50
C TYR A 120 15.00 -7.90 -12.76
N ASP A 121 14.57 -9.12 -13.01
CA ASP A 121 15.15 -10.33 -12.45
C ASP A 121 15.63 -11.19 -13.61
N ALA A 122 16.95 -11.32 -13.76
CA ALA A 122 17.58 -12.02 -14.88
C ALA A 122 17.25 -13.53 -14.92
N SER A 123 16.70 -14.09 -13.85
CA SER A 123 16.21 -15.48 -13.83
C SER A 123 14.85 -15.66 -14.52
N LYS A 124 14.18 -14.58 -14.94
CA LYS A 124 12.86 -14.62 -15.57
C LYS A 124 12.96 -14.68 -17.10
N VAL A 125 11.94 -15.27 -17.73
CA VAL A 125 11.86 -15.56 -19.18
C VAL A 125 11.55 -14.30 -20.02
N VAL A 126 11.96 -13.11 -19.58
CA VAL A 126 11.73 -11.85 -20.30
C VAL A 126 13.04 -11.14 -20.48
N SER A 127 13.27 -10.58 -21.67
CA SER A 127 14.50 -9.85 -21.95
C SER A 127 14.53 -8.53 -21.17
N LYS A 128 15.74 -8.04 -20.87
CA LYS A 128 15.93 -6.79 -20.12
C LYS A 128 15.29 -5.59 -20.85
N GLU A 129 15.30 -5.58 -22.18
CA GLU A 129 14.72 -4.51 -23.00
C GLU A 129 13.17 -4.51 -22.95
N ASN A 130 12.58 -5.68 -22.68
CA ASN A 130 11.12 -5.84 -22.61
C ASN A 130 10.57 -5.72 -21.19
N PHE A 131 11.42 -5.71 -20.17
CA PHE A 131 11.00 -5.50 -18.80
C PHE A 131 10.53 -4.06 -18.56
N VAL A 132 9.30 -3.92 -18.08
CA VAL A 132 8.70 -2.65 -17.70
C VAL A 132 8.55 -2.61 -16.18
N SER A 133 9.20 -1.65 -15.52
CA SER A 133 9.04 -1.46 -14.07
C SER A 133 7.64 -0.98 -13.72
N GLY A 134 7.12 -1.45 -12.58
CA GLY A 134 5.79 -1.09 -12.07
C GLY A 134 5.84 -0.80 -10.58
N ILE A 135 4.76 -0.21 -10.06
CA ILE A 135 4.63 0.18 -8.66
C ILE A 135 4.08 -0.96 -7.81
N THR A 136 4.76 -1.28 -6.72
CA THR A 136 4.36 -2.28 -5.74
C THR A 136 3.98 -1.63 -4.41
N LEU A 137 2.95 -2.15 -3.75
CA LEU A 137 2.70 -1.83 -2.33
C LEU A 137 3.64 -2.67 -1.48
N HIS A 138 4.45 -2.05 -0.62
CA HIS A 138 5.45 -2.75 0.18
C HIS A 138 5.04 -2.86 1.65
N ASN A 139 5.33 -1.82 2.44
CA ASN A 139 5.07 -1.82 3.89
C ASN A 139 3.99 -0.81 4.22
N GLN A 140 3.06 -1.14 5.12
CA GLN A 140 2.12 -0.14 5.61
C GLN A 140 2.88 0.84 6.50
N VAL A 141 2.45 2.08 6.51
CA VAL A 141 2.89 3.09 7.48
C VAL A 141 1.63 3.62 8.10
N ILE A 142 1.52 3.59 9.43
CA ILE A 142 0.40 4.27 10.07
C ILE A 142 0.77 5.73 10.21
N ILE A 143 -0.05 6.58 9.59
CA ILE A 143 0.11 8.03 9.64
C ILE A 143 -1.16 8.62 10.23
N LYS A 144 -1.00 9.49 11.22
CA LYS A 144 -2.06 10.34 11.74
C LYS A 144 -1.55 11.78 11.79
N LYS A 145 -2.40 12.71 11.39
CA LYS A 145 -2.10 14.14 11.41
C LYS A 145 -3.18 14.88 12.18
N THR A 146 -2.77 15.71 13.13
CA THR A 146 -3.63 16.57 13.94
C THR A 146 -2.99 17.95 14.00
N ASN A 147 -3.63 18.98 13.42
CA ASN A 147 -3.08 20.33 13.32
C ASN A 147 -1.66 20.36 12.72
N ASP A 148 -0.69 20.81 13.50
CA ASP A 148 0.74 20.89 13.20
C ASP A 148 1.49 19.60 13.52
N LYS A 149 0.86 18.60 14.15
CA LYS A 149 1.52 17.33 14.52
C LYS A 149 1.32 16.25 13.46
N LEU A 150 2.38 15.47 13.22
CA LEU A 150 2.36 14.28 12.39
C LEU A 150 2.94 13.10 13.17
N ALA A 151 2.14 12.07 13.40
CA ALA A 151 2.59 10.80 13.95
C ALA A 151 2.78 9.79 12.83
N MET A 152 3.91 9.10 12.86
CA MET A 152 4.24 8.01 11.96
C MET A 152 4.66 6.79 12.78
N ILE A 153 4.10 5.63 12.42
CA ILE A 153 4.56 4.33 12.88
C ILE A 153 5.01 3.53 11.66
N THR A 154 6.28 3.18 11.63
CA THR A 154 6.87 2.31 10.60
C THR A 154 7.19 0.95 11.21
N TYR A 155 7.07 -0.10 10.38
CA TYR A 155 7.24 -1.49 10.80
C TYR A 155 8.44 -2.09 10.09
N GLY A 156 9.26 -2.81 10.85
CA GLY A 156 10.25 -3.75 10.35
C GLY A 156 9.89 -5.18 10.69
N GLY A 157 10.71 -6.14 10.25
CA GLY A 157 10.46 -7.57 10.49
C GLY A 157 10.39 -7.95 11.97
N ASN A 158 11.13 -7.27 12.85
CA ASN A 158 11.17 -7.52 14.30
C ASN A 158 11.14 -6.24 15.14
N PHE A 159 10.83 -5.08 14.55
CA PHE A 159 10.84 -3.80 15.24
C PHE A 159 9.71 -2.87 14.79
N ARG A 160 9.42 -1.87 15.62
CA ARG A 160 8.55 -0.74 15.29
C ARG A 160 9.22 0.57 15.64
N THR A 161 9.14 1.53 14.73
CA THR A 161 9.65 2.87 14.95
C THR A 161 8.47 3.83 15.05
N TYR A 162 8.46 4.60 16.14
CA TYR A 162 7.41 5.56 16.50
C TYR A 162 8.01 6.96 16.43
N LEU A 163 7.42 7.82 15.61
CA LEU A 163 7.96 9.15 15.33
C LEU A 163 6.83 10.17 15.42
N LEU A 164 6.89 11.04 16.41
CA LEU A 164 5.98 12.16 16.57
C LEU A 164 6.71 13.44 16.17
N TYR A 165 6.18 14.10 15.16
CA TYR A 165 6.73 15.32 14.60
C TYR A 165 5.82 16.53 14.85
N ARG A 166 6.43 17.70 14.85
CA ARG A 166 5.77 19.00 14.68
C ARG A 166 6.14 19.57 13.31
N LYS A 167 5.19 20.22 12.64
CA LYS A 167 5.43 20.97 11.42
C LYS A 167 6.31 22.17 11.74
N LEU A 168 7.42 22.31 11.02
CA LEU A 168 8.34 23.42 11.20
C LEU A 168 7.71 24.73 10.76
N ASN A 169 8.00 25.77 11.53
CA ASN A 169 7.77 27.13 11.08
C ASN A 169 8.84 27.51 10.05
N PRO A 170 8.51 28.30 9.01
CA PRO A 170 9.47 28.66 7.95
C PRO A 170 10.76 29.35 8.43
N GLU A 171 10.73 29.95 9.63
CA GLU A 171 11.87 30.65 10.25
C GLU A 171 12.73 29.73 11.14
N THR A 172 12.31 28.48 11.35
CA THR A 172 13.04 27.54 12.21
C THR A 172 14.09 26.80 11.39
N ASN A 173 15.36 27.05 11.70
CA ASN A 173 16.45 26.32 11.08
C ASN A 173 16.49 24.87 11.59
N PHE A 174 16.78 23.95 10.68
CA PHE A 174 17.04 22.58 11.04
C PHE A 174 18.29 22.46 11.91
N SER A 175 18.38 21.34 12.62
CA SER A 175 19.60 21.05 13.35
C SER A 175 20.76 20.77 12.38
N ILE A 176 21.82 21.58 12.47
CA ILE A 176 23.03 21.51 11.61
C ILE A 176 23.61 20.09 11.53
N TYR A 177 23.59 19.32 12.63
CA TYR A 177 24.14 17.96 12.63
C TYR A 177 23.32 16.93 11.83
N LEU A 178 22.10 17.26 11.41
CA LEU A 178 21.27 16.43 10.52
C LEU A 178 21.32 16.88 9.06
N GLU A 179 21.79 18.10 8.77
CA GLU A 179 21.74 18.69 7.43
C GLU A 179 22.53 17.88 6.41
N ASP A 180 23.76 17.48 6.73
CA ASP A 180 24.59 16.66 5.82
C ASP A 180 23.91 15.33 5.44
N ALA A 181 23.25 14.69 6.41
CA ALA A 181 22.53 13.44 6.17
C ALA A 181 21.27 13.69 5.33
N LEU A 182 20.58 14.78 5.60
CA LEU A 182 19.39 15.18 4.88
C LEU A 182 19.70 15.51 3.41
N ASP A 183 20.81 16.18 3.13
CA ASP A 183 21.24 16.50 1.78
C ASP A 183 21.60 15.25 0.96
N ARG A 184 22.27 14.27 1.58
CA ARG A 184 22.49 12.96 0.94
C ARG A 184 21.18 12.24 0.65
N SER A 185 20.27 12.19 1.63
CA SER A 185 18.94 11.61 1.45
C SER A 185 18.14 12.30 0.34
N LYS A 186 18.28 13.63 0.19
CA LYS A 186 17.65 14.41 -0.89
C LYS A 186 18.15 14.01 -2.28
N LEU A 187 19.42 13.64 -2.42
CA LEU A 187 19.97 13.16 -3.69
C LEU A 187 19.37 11.80 -4.09
N ASP A 188 19.24 10.87 -3.13
CA ASP A 188 18.65 9.56 -3.38
C ASP A 188 17.14 9.65 -3.61
N TYR A 189 16.47 10.54 -2.88
CA TYR A 189 15.08 10.89 -3.12
C TYR A 189 14.82 11.36 -4.55
N LYS A 190 15.67 12.23 -5.11
CA LYS A 190 15.55 12.66 -6.52
C LYS A 190 15.60 11.49 -7.50
N LYS A 191 16.49 10.51 -7.26
CA LYS A 191 16.56 9.28 -8.06
C LYS A 191 15.28 8.46 -7.91
N ARG A 192 14.77 8.32 -6.67
CA ARG A 192 13.51 7.61 -6.39
C ARG A 192 12.32 8.23 -7.11
N VAL A 193 12.18 9.55 -7.08
CA VAL A 193 11.10 10.27 -7.79
C VAL A 193 11.19 10.04 -9.30
N SER A 194 12.39 10.03 -9.87
CA SER A 194 12.60 9.69 -11.29
C SER A 194 12.10 8.28 -11.62
N ASN A 195 12.45 7.30 -10.80
CA ASN A 195 11.99 5.92 -10.96
C ASN A 195 10.47 5.79 -10.81
N TYR A 196 9.89 6.50 -9.85
CA TYR A 196 8.44 6.56 -9.66
C TYR A 196 7.71 7.13 -10.88
N LYS A 197 8.19 8.22 -11.47
CA LYS A 197 7.59 8.78 -12.69
C LYS A 197 7.59 7.79 -13.85
N LYS A 198 8.67 7.01 -14.00
CA LYS A 198 8.77 5.93 -15.01
C LYS A 198 7.78 4.80 -14.69
N ALA A 199 7.80 4.28 -13.46
CA ALA A 199 6.97 3.16 -13.04
C ALA A 199 5.47 3.48 -13.00
N ARG A 200 5.08 4.75 -12.82
CA ARG A 200 3.68 5.19 -12.87
C ARG A 200 3.13 5.24 -14.30
N ASN A 201 3.98 5.57 -15.27
CA ASN A 201 3.64 5.70 -16.68
C ASN A 201 4.06 4.45 -17.48
N TYR A 202 3.86 3.27 -16.89
CA TYR A 202 4.24 2.00 -17.50
C TYR A 202 3.42 1.70 -18.76
N ASN A 203 3.99 0.91 -19.68
CA ASN A 203 3.29 0.45 -20.87
C ASN A 203 2.26 -0.64 -20.50
N LYS A 204 0.97 -0.30 -20.55
CA LYS A 204 -0.14 -1.21 -20.21
C LYS A 204 -0.26 -2.45 -21.12
N GLY A 205 0.31 -2.39 -22.33
CA GLY A 205 0.38 -3.54 -23.22
C GLY A 205 1.43 -4.57 -22.79
N LYS A 206 2.48 -4.12 -22.06
CA LYS A 206 3.57 -4.96 -21.57
C LYS A 206 3.48 -5.30 -20.08
N LEU A 207 2.72 -4.54 -19.31
CA LEU A 207 2.55 -4.76 -17.87
C LEU A 207 1.10 -4.54 -17.46
N SER A 208 0.54 -5.48 -16.72
CA SER A 208 -0.69 -5.32 -15.94
C SER A 208 -0.35 -5.41 -14.46
N ILE A 209 -0.94 -4.54 -13.65
CA ILE A 209 -0.79 -4.53 -12.19
C ILE A 209 -2.17 -4.71 -11.56
N GLU A 210 -2.31 -5.74 -10.74
CA GLU A 210 -3.51 -5.98 -9.94
C GLU A 210 -3.17 -5.87 -8.45
N TYR A 211 -4.01 -5.17 -7.69
CA TYR A 211 -3.90 -5.09 -6.24
C TYR A 211 -4.91 -6.04 -5.60
N ILE A 212 -4.41 -7.10 -4.99
CA ILE A 212 -5.23 -8.13 -4.36
C ILE A 212 -5.12 -8.05 -2.84
N ARG A 213 -6.21 -8.39 -2.15
CA ARG A 213 -6.23 -8.53 -0.70
C ARG A 213 -5.96 -9.99 -0.35
N LEU A 214 -4.92 -10.25 0.44
CA LEU A 214 -4.60 -11.58 0.97
C LEU A 214 -4.69 -11.51 2.50
N ASN A 215 -5.71 -12.13 3.08
CA ASN A 215 -6.06 -11.99 4.50
C ASN A 215 -6.17 -10.49 4.88
N ASP A 216 -5.40 -10.03 5.86
CA ASP A 216 -5.36 -8.64 6.31
C ASP A 216 -4.32 -7.76 5.58
N SER A 217 -3.74 -8.26 4.51
CA SER A 217 -2.63 -7.63 3.78
C SER A 217 -2.99 -7.34 2.32
N TRP A 218 -2.35 -6.31 1.73
CA TRP A 218 -2.44 -6.05 0.29
C TRP A 218 -1.27 -6.72 -0.42
N ALA A 219 -1.42 -7.18 -1.66
CA ALA A 219 -0.30 -7.61 -2.50
C ALA A 219 -0.43 -6.98 -3.88
N SER A 220 0.68 -6.88 -4.60
CA SER A 220 0.71 -6.41 -5.99
C SER A 220 1.09 -7.56 -6.90
N LYS A 221 0.18 -7.98 -7.78
CA LYS A 221 0.42 -8.95 -8.85
C LYS A 221 0.79 -8.22 -10.12
N HIS A 222 1.97 -8.51 -10.65
CA HIS A 222 2.52 -7.90 -11.85
C HIS A 222 2.59 -8.96 -12.95
N LEU A 223 1.81 -8.79 -14.01
CA LEU A 223 1.86 -9.65 -15.18
C LEU A 223 2.61 -8.92 -16.29
N HIS A 224 3.82 -9.40 -16.58
CA HIS A 224 4.66 -8.88 -17.65
C HIS A 224 4.48 -9.69 -18.92
N LYS A 225 4.39 -9.02 -20.07
CA LYS A 225 4.20 -9.63 -21.39
C LYS A 225 5.37 -9.28 -22.31
N ASP A 226 5.86 -10.28 -23.02
CA ASP A 226 6.90 -10.16 -24.04
C ASP A 226 6.56 -11.06 -25.24
N GLY A 227 5.91 -10.50 -26.26
CA GLY A 227 5.42 -11.27 -27.40
C GLY A 227 4.45 -12.38 -26.96
N SER A 228 4.79 -13.63 -27.25
CA SER A 228 4.05 -14.83 -26.79
C SER A 228 4.41 -15.27 -25.37
N ASN A 229 5.45 -14.71 -24.76
CA ASN A 229 5.88 -15.05 -23.41
C ASN A 229 5.22 -14.14 -22.37
N SER A 230 5.02 -14.67 -21.17
CA SER A 230 4.60 -13.88 -20.03
C SER A 230 5.13 -14.46 -18.73
N PHE A 231 5.29 -13.61 -17.72
CA PHE A 231 5.54 -14.07 -16.35
C PHE A 231 4.78 -13.22 -15.35
N GLU A 232 4.41 -13.86 -14.25
CA GLU A 232 3.80 -13.20 -13.11
C GLU A 232 4.85 -13.02 -12.00
N LYS A 233 4.83 -11.86 -11.36
CA LYS A 233 5.55 -11.59 -10.12
C LYS A 233 4.57 -11.04 -9.10
N THR A 234 4.40 -11.78 -8.00
CA THR A 234 3.62 -11.31 -6.86
C THR A 234 4.58 -10.69 -5.84
N HIS A 235 4.34 -9.43 -5.52
CA HIS A 235 5.02 -8.74 -4.44
C HIS A 235 4.15 -8.84 -3.18
N TYR A 236 4.64 -9.64 -2.24
CA TYR A 236 4.00 -9.78 -0.95
C TYR A 236 4.33 -8.59 -0.06
N TYR A 237 3.29 -8.11 0.60
CA TYR A 237 3.40 -7.18 1.70
C TYR A 237 3.98 -7.87 2.92
N GLN A 238 4.89 -7.19 3.60
CA GLN A 238 5.28 -7.60 4.94
C GLN A 238 4.16 -7.18 5.90
N SER A 239 3.51 -8.16 6.54
CA SER A 239 2.43 -7.90 7.48
C SER A 239 2.87 -6.95 8.59
N ALA A 240 2.22 -5.80 8.73
CA ALA A 240 2.40 -4.92 9.90
C ALA A 240 1.85 -5.56 11.20
N TYR A 241 1.04 -6.60 11.06
CA TYR A 241 0.43 -7.33 12.17
C TYR A 241 1.34 -8.48 12.58
N GLN A 242 2.33 -8.15 13.40
CA GLN A 242 2.73 -9.09 14.46
C GLN A 242 1.67 -9.00 15.55
N ASP A 243 0.58 -9.75 15.36
CA ASP A 243 -0.66 -9.58 16.11
C ASP A 243 -0.44 -9.52 17.62
N GLY A 244 -1.02 -8.49 18.25
CA GLY A 244 -1.04 -8.29 19.70
C GLY A 244 0.23 -7.69 20.32
N LYS A 245 1.42 -7.95 19.78
CA LYS A 245 2.69 -7.68 20.49
C LYS A 245 2.98 -6.22 20.81
N PHE A 246 2.46 -5.30 20.00
CA PHE A 246 2.73 -3.86 20.10
C PHE A 246 1.47 -3.01 20.27
N LYS A 247 0.29 -3.63 20.43
CA LYS A 247 -1.00 -2.90 20.49
C LYS A 247 -1.03 -1.85 21.60
N LYS A 248 -0.43 -2.18 22.76
CA LYS A 248 -0.34 -1.28 23.90
C LYS A 248 0.51 -0.05 23.54
N GLN A 249 1.66 -0.24 22.92
CA GLN A 249 2.59 0.83 22.55
C GLN A 249 2.03 1.73 21.45
N ASP A 250 1.34 1.16 20.46
CA ASP A 250 0.61 1.95 19.47
C ASP A 250 -0.42 2.88 20.13
N ALA A 251 -1.21 2.34 21.06
CA ALA A 251 -2.22 3.10 21.78
C ALA A 251 -1.61 4.20 22.66
N GLU A 252 -0.56 3.88 23.42
CA GLU A 252 0.18 4.85 24.23
C GLU A 252 0.81 5.95 23.39
N PHE A 253 1.37 5.61 22.23
CA PHE A 253 1.95 6.59 21.33
C PHE A 253 0.90 7.53 20.75
N PHE A 254 -0.28 7.04 20.37
CA PHE A 254 -1.34 7.88 19.82
C PHE A 254 -1.96 8.84 20.83
N LYS A 255 -1.93 8.52 22.14
CA LYS A 255 -2.35 9.48 23.17
C LYS A 255 -1.52 10.77 23.17
N LEU A 256 -0.33 10.76 22.57
CA LEU A 256 0.51 11.96 22.44
C LEU A 256 0.04 12.95 21.35
N LEU A 257 -0.93 12.53 20.52
CA LEU A 257 -1.57 13.38 19.51
C LEU A 257 -2.78 14.15 20.02
N GLU A 258 -3.37 13.68 21.12
CA GLU A 258 -4.48 14.34 21.83
C GLU A 258 -3.94 15.54 22.62
#